data_AF-A0AAW7S0A8-F1
#
_entry.id   AF-A0AAW7S0A8-F1
#
_cell.length_a   1.000
_cell.length_b   1.000
_cell.length_c   1.000
_cell.angle_alpha   90.00
_cell.angle_beta   90.00
_cell.angle_gamma   90.00
#
_symmetry.space_group_name_H-M   'P 1'
#
loop_
_entity.id
_entity.type
_entity.pdbx_description
1 polymer ?
#
loop_
_entity_poly.entity_id
_entity_poly.type
_entity_poly.pdbx_seq_one_letter_code
_entity_poly.pdbx_strand_id
1 'polypeptide(L)' 'MNWNRGDLELNGGMLYSNGRYLGTFSCWAAGKEAIGIMKEGRQVCTARDTHTMSEEDVDLMLAIDYDER' A
#
# COMPACT_ATOMS: atom_id res chain seq x y z
N MET A 1 -3.79 7.49 -6.50
CA MET A 1 -4.81 7.67 -5.43
C MET A 1 -4.43 8.82 -4.50
N ASN A 2 -5.37 9.49 -3.82
CA ASN A 2 -5.00 10.32 -2.66
C ASN A 2 -4.91 9.45 -1.40
N TRP A 3 -3.71 8.93 -1.13
CA TRP A 3 -3.41 8.06 0.01
C TRP A 3 -3.64 8.74 1.38
N ASN A 4 -3.75 10.07 1.42
CA ASN A 4 -4.08 10.81 2.63
C ASN A 4 -5.60 10.87 2.91
N ARG A 5 -6.45 10.24 2.09
CA ARG A 5 -7.88 10.12 2.39
C ARG A 5 -8.08 9.21 3.61
N GLY A 6 -8.91 9.64 4.55
CA GLY A 6 -9.24 8.92 5.79
C GLY A 6 -10.13 7.67 5.59
N ASP A 7 -10.23 7.17 4.36
CA ASP A 7 -11.17 6.15 3.92
C ASP A 7 -10.44 4.88 3.43
N LEU A 8 -9.13 4.81 3.66
CA LEU A 8 -8.33 3.61 3.48
C LEU A 8 -8.53 2.67 4.67
N GLU A 9 -8.94 1.44 4.37
CA GLU A 9 -9.12 0.38 5.35
C GLU A 9 -8.17 -0.78 5.07
N LEU A 10 -7.51 -1.28 6.12
CA LEU A 10 -6.60 -2.41 6.03
C LEU A 10 -7.07 -3.55 6.94
N ASN A 11 -7.47 -4.67 6.35
CA ASN A 11 -7.99 -5.83 7.07
C ASN A 11 -7.17 -7.09 6.74
N GLY A 12 -6.35 -7.56 7.68
CA GLY A 12 -5.55 -8.78 7.51
C GLY A 12 -4.55 -8.76 6.35
N GLY A 13 -4.19 -7.57 5.84
CA GLY A 13 -3.36 -7.39 4.64
C GLY A 13 -4.15 -7.00 3.40
N MET A 14 -5.48 -7.15 3.41
CA MET A 14 -6.33 -6.66 2.32
C MET A 14 -6.54 -5.15 2.45
N LEU A 15 -6.27 -4.41 1.38
CA LEU A 15 -6.47 -2.98 1.28
C LEU A 15 -7.78 -2.67 0.58
N TYR A 16 -8.56 -1.78 1.18
CA TYR A 16 -9.79 -1.24 0.63
C TYR A 16 -9.74 0.28 0.59
N SER A 17 -10.40 0.87 -0.40
CA SER A 17 -10.74 2.29 -0.44
C SER A 17 -12.22 2.44 -0.74
N ASN A 18 -12.96 3.13 0.10
CA ASN A 18 -14.38 3.44 -0.06
C ASN A 18 -15.22 2.17 -0.28
N GLY A 19 -14.87 1.09 0.42
CA GLY A 19 -15.46 -0.24 0.23
C GLY A 19 -15.03 -1.00 -1.04
N ARG A 20 -14.19 -0.41 -1.91
CA ARG A 20 -13.59 -1.10 -3.06
C ARG A 20 -12.30 -1.80 -2.65
N TYR A 21 -12.21 -3.09 -2.95
CA TYR A 21 -10.98 -3.86 -2.79
C TYR A 21 -9.92 -3.39 -3.80
N LEU A 22 -8.71 -3.11 -3.32
CA LEU A 22 -7.58 -2.66 -4.13
C LEU A 22 -6.50 -3.74 -4.30
N GLY A 23 -6.30 -4.58 -3.28
CA GLY A 23 -5.27 -5.60 -3.30
C GLY A 23 -5.05 -6.27 -1.95
N THR A 24 -4.25 -7.34 -1.94
CA THR A 24 -3.87 -8.05 -0.71
C THR A 24 -2.35 -8.05 -0.58
N PHE A 25 -1.87 -7.43 0.49
CA PHE A 25 -0.49 -7.50 0.93
C PHE A 25 -0.22 -8.81 1.68
N SER A 26 1.05 -9.20 1.73
CA SER A 26 1.56 -10.39 2.43
C SER A 26 1.14 -10.42 3.90
N CYS A 27 1.02 -9.25 4.54
CA CYS A 27 0.50 -9.13 5.89
C CYS A 27 -0.03 -7.72 6.18
N TRP A 28 -0.72 -7.58 7.32
CA TRP A 28 -1.21 -6.28 7.81
C TRP A 28 -0.07 -5.27 8.04
N ALA A 29 1.12 -5.72 8.47
CA ALA A 29 2.25 -4.83 8.67
C ALA A 29 2.75 -4.24 7.33
N ALA A 30 2.90 -5.08 6.30
CA ALA A 30 3.29 -4.65 4.95
C ALA A 30 2.31 -3.63 4.37
N GLY A 31 1.00 -3.90 4.46
CA GLY A 31 -0.01 -2.96 3.98
C GLY A 31 -0.02 -1.63 4.76
N LYS A 32 0.22 -1.67 6.08
CA LYS A 32 0.33 -0.44 6.89
C LYS A 32 1.55 0.38 6.50
N GLU A 33 2.68 -0.29 6.26
CA GLU A 33 3.92 0.35 5.84
C GLU A 33 3.79 0.97 4.45
N ALA A 34 3.17 0.27 3.50
CA ALA A 34 2.85 0.78 2.17
C ALA A 34 2.02 2.06 2.24
N ILE A 35 0.94 2.08 3.02
CA ILE A 35 0.12 3.29 3.23
C ILE A 35 0.98 4.41 3.81
N GLY A 36 1.85 4.12 4.78
CA GLY A 36 2.75 5.10 5.39
C GLY A 36 3.68 5.74 4.37
N ILE A 37 4.39 4.92 3.60
CA ILE A 37 5.31 5.34 2.52
C ILE A 37 4.59 6.28 1.54
N MET A 38 3.40 5.89 1.08
CA MET A 38 2.64 6.67 0.10
C MET A 38 2.08 7.97 0.69
N LYS A 39 1.67 7.97 1.97
CA LYS A 39 1.25 9.19 2.67
C LYS A 39 2.39 10.19 2.87
N GLU A 40 3.58 9.69 3.20
CA GLU A 40 4.81 10.48 3.35
C GLU A 40 5.35 10.97 2.00
N GLY A 41 4.88 10.42 0.88
CA GLY A 41 5.40 10.70 -0.45
C GLY A 41 6.84 10.19 -0.63
N ARG A 42 7.25 9.19 0.15
CA ARG A 42 8.58 8.61 0.08
C ARG A 42 8.68 7.73 -1.17
N GLN A 43 9.71 7.95 -1.99
CA GLN A 43 10.00 7.05 -3.11
C GLN A 43 10.60 5.75 -2.60
N VAL A 44 9.91 4.65 -2.85
CA VAL A 44 10.37 3.28 -2.58
C VAL A 44 10.39 2.53 -3.90
N CYS A 45 11.57 2.03 -4.28
CA CYS A 45 11.76 1.30 -5.53
C CYS A 45 11.82 -0.22 -5.31
N THR A 46 12.23 -0.68 -4.13
CA THR A 46 12.42 -2.10 -3.84
C THR A 46 12.01 -2.46 -2.42
N ALA A 47 11.76 -3.75 -2.17
CA ALA A 47 11.48 -4.28 -0.83
C ALA A 47 12.63 -4.03 0.17
N ARG A 48 13.87 -3.82 -0.31
CA ARG A 48 15.03 -3.55 0.56
C ARG A 48 14.95 -2.20 1.26
N ASP A 49 14.16 -1.27 0.72
CA ASP A 49 13.90 0.05 1.29
C ASP A 49 12.79 0.02 2.36
N THR A 50 12.18 -1.15 2.54
CA THR A 50 11.04 -1.43 3.42
C THR A 50 11.48 -2.39 4.54
N HIS A 51 10.79 -2.35 5.67
CA HIS A 51 11.04 -3.24 6.80
C HIS A 51 10.18 -4.50 6.76
N THR A 52 8.98 -4.41 6.19
CA THR A 52 7.98 -5.48 6.29
C THR A 52 7.38 -5.92 4.96
N MET A 53 7.72 -5.25 3.86
CA MET A 53 7.18 -5.55 2.54
C MET A 53 8.07 -6.50 1.74
N SER A 54 7.46 -7.36 0.93
CA SER A 54 8.11 -8.17 -0.10
C SER A 54 8.14 -7.42 -1.43
N GLU A 55 8.84 -7.95 -2.45
CA GLU A 55 8.86 -7.31 -3.78
C GLU A 55 7.46 -7.25 -4.41
N GLU A 56 6.64 -8.29 -4.19
CA GLU A 56 5.24 -8.32 -4.62
C GLU A 56 4.38 -7.26 -3.93
N ASP A 57 4.64 -6.96 -2.66
CA ASP A 57 3.93 -5.91 -1.91
C ASP A 57 4.28 -4.52 -2.45
N VAL A 58 5.55 -4.30 -2.81
CA VAL A 58 6.01 -3.04 -3.41
C VAL A 58 5.41 -2.88 -4.80
N ASP A 59 5.41 -3.93 -5.62
CA ASP A 59 4.79 -3.92 -6.94
C ASP A 59 3.28 -3.61 -6.86
N LEU A 60 2.57 -4.28 -5.93
CA LEU A 60 1.15 -4.03 -5.67
C LEU A 60 0.90 -2.57 -5.25
N MET A 61 1.69 -2.03 -4.32
CA MET A 61 1.57 -0.65 -3.88
C MET A 61 1.72 0.33 -5.05
N LEU A 62 2.73 0.12 -5.90
CA LEU A 62 2.98 0.96 -7.07
C LEU A 62 1.88 0.81 -8.14
N ALA A 63 1.36 -0.40 -8.34
CA ALA A 63 0.24 -0.66 -9.23
C ALA A 63 -1.03 0.05 -8.77
N ILE A 64 -1.34 0.02 -7.47
CA ILE A 64 -2.49 0.74 -6.89
C ILE A 64 -2.30 2.25 -7.03
N ASP A 65 -1.08 2.78 -6.80
CA ASP A 65 -0.83 4.20 -7.00
C ASP A 65 -1.08 4.63 -8.44
N TYR A 66 -0.61 3.82 -9.39
CA TYR A 66 -0.75 4.07 -10.82
C TYR A 66 -2.20 3.99 -11.32
N ASP A 67 -2.97 2.96 -10.92
CA ASP A 67 -4.38 2.77 -11.32
C ASP A 67 -5.26 3.94 -10.87
N GLU A 68 -4.97 4.48 -9.70
CA GLU A 68 -5.80 5.50 -9.06
C GLU A 68 -5.26 6.94 -9.25
N ARG A 69 -4.32 7.14 -10.18
CA ARG A 69 -3.68 8.44 -10.47
C ARG A 69 -4.44 9.23 -11.53
#